data_AF-A0A660DY12-F1
#
_entry.id   AF-A0A660DY12-F1
#
_cell.length_a   1.000
_cell.length_b   1.000
_cell.length_c   1.000
_cell.angle_alpha   90.00
_cell.angle_beta   90.00
_cell.angle_gamma   90.00
#
_symmetry.space_group_name_H-M   'P 1'
#
loop_
_entity.id
_entity.type
_entity.pdbx_description
1 polymer ?
#
loop_
_entity_poly.entity_id
_entity_poly.type
_entity_poly.pdbx_seq_one_letter_code
_entity_poly.pdbx_strand_id
1 'polypeptide(L)'
;MPSTTRRAIITTAESLIQQTGKADVTLSQIATALGMTHAALYKHFRNKQALWEAVATRWFQREILDALPIYTSGSTHEQLHTWLWALVNAKKRTYQNNPQMFALNTQYLDNNPAALRRVLQPAYQNVDILLAYHDAHYERAEAVIAAFAIFMLPTFKETWLDDDYQDRFERTWQLIEPGL
;
A
#
# COMPACT_ATOMS: atom_id res chain seq x y z
N MET A 1 -8.88 -20.54 -2.75
CA MET A 1 -7.70 -20.18 -3.56
C MET A 1 -8.16 -19.25 -4.68
N PRO A 2 -7.57 -18.05 -4.87
CA PRO A 2 -7.83 -17.30 -6.10
C PRO A 2 -7.54 -18.22 -7.30
N SER A 3 -8.36 -18.18 -8.35
CA SER A 3 -8.08 -18.99 -9.53
C SER A 3 -6.67 -18.65 -10.05
N THR A 4 -5.91 -19.67 -10.47
CA THR A 4 -4.60 -19.50 -11.09
C THR A 4 -4.63 -18.44 -12.19
N THR A 5 -5.75 -18.35 -12.94
CA THR A 5 -6.03 -17.31 -13.94
C THR A 5 -6.13 -15.90 -13.36
N ARG A 6 -6.82 -15.68 -12.24
CA ARG A 6 -6.91 -14.34 -11.63
C ARG A 6 -5.53 -13.80 -11.25
N ARG A 7 -4.67 -14.67 -10.70
CA ARG A 7 -3.29 -14.31 -10.38
C ARG A 7 -2.47 -14.04 -11.65
N ALA A 8 -2.64 -14.84 -12.70
CA ALA A 8 -1.97 -14.62 -13.99
C ALA A 8 -2.36 -13.26 -14.62
N ILE A 9 -3.64 -12.88 -14.57
CA ILE A 9 -4.12 -11.56 -15.00
C ILE A 9 -3.42 -10.43 -14.25
N ILE A 10 -3.36 -10.54 -12.92
CA ILE A 10 -2.70 -9.52 -12.10
C ILE A 10 -1.20 -9.42 -12.41
N THR A 11 -0.48 -10.56 -12.43
CA THR A 11 0.96 -10.56 -12.74
C THR A 11 1.23 -9.97 -14.12
N THR A 12 0.43 -10.33 -15.12
CA THR A 12 0.61 -9.84 -16.50
C THR A 12 0.38 -8.34 -16.59
N ALA A 13 -0.65 -7.82 -15.90
CA ALA A 13 -0.89 -6.38 -15.84
C ALA A 13 0.28 -5.62 -15.20
N GLU A 14 0.83 -6.11 -14.08
CA GLU A 14 2.01 -5.52 -13.44
C GLU A 14 3.23 -5.52 -14.39
N SER A 15 3.51 -6.66 -15.05
CA SER A 15 4.63 -6.77 -15.99
C SER A 15 4.48 -5.83 -17.19
N LEU A 16 3.27 -5.67 -17.73
CA LEU A 16 3.02 -4.75 -18.83
C LEU A 16 3.24 -3.28 -18.41
N ILE A 17 2.85 -2.89 -17.20
CA ILE A 17 3.10 -1.53 -16.69
C ILE A 17 4.60 -1.27 -16.57
N GLN A 18 5.34 -2.22 -16.01
CA GLN A 18 6.79 -2.10 -15.85
C GLN A 18 7.52 -2.04 -17.20
N GLN A 19 7.14 -2.89 -18.17
CA GLN A 19 7.77 -2.93 -19.50
C GLN A 19 7.48 -1.69 -20.34
N THR A 20 6.25 -1.19 -20.29
CA THR A 20 5.84 -0.04 -21.11
C THR A 20 6.27 1.28 -20.50
N GLY A 21 6.57 1.31 -19.20
CA GLY A 21 6.82 2.54 -18.45
C GLY A 21 5.60 3.46 -18.38
N LYS A 22 4.40 2.94 -18.66
CA LYS A 22 3.15 3.69 -18.66
C LYS A 22 2.10 3.04 -17.74
N ALA A 23 1.32 3.87 -17.06
CA ALA A 23 0.22 3.43 -16.20
C ALA A 23 -1.07 3.09 -16.98
N ASP A 24 -1.11 3.34 -18.30
CA ASP A 24 -2.32 3.27 -19.13
C ASP A 24 -2.53 1.93 -19.86
N VAL A 25 -1.91 0.85 -19.37
CA VAL A 25 -2.10 -0.52 -19.90
C VAL A 25 -3.58 -0.83 -20.03
N THR A 26 -3.98 -1.35 -21.18
CA THR A 26 -5.38 -1.66 -21.52
C THR A 26 -5.73 -3.11 -21.20
N LEU A 27 -7.02 -3.35 -20.95
CA LEU A 27 -7.54 -4.71 -20.79
C LEU A 27 -7.33 -5.57 -22.04
N SER A 28 -7.35 -4.96 -23.23
CA SER A 28 -7.04 -5.65 -24.49
C SER A 28 -5.60 -6.13 -24.53
N GLN A 29 -4.63 -5.30 -24.12
CA GLN A 29 -3.22 -5.72 -24.05
C GLN A 29 -3.03 -6.88 -23.07
N ILE A 30 -3.69 -6.85 -21.90
CA ILE A 30 -3.65 -7.94 -20.92
C ILE A 30 -4.26 -9.22 -21.50
N ALA A 31 -5.42 -9.11 -22.16
CA ALA A 31 -6.10 -10.24 -22.78
C ALA A 31 -5.24 -10.88 -23.88
N THR A 32 -4.67 -10.06 -24.78
CA THR A 32 -3.75 -10.51 -25.83
C THR A 32 -2.52 -11.20 -25.25
N ALA A 33 -1.90 -10.64 -24.22
CA ALA A 33 -0.72 -11.22 -23.58
C ALA A 33 -1.00 -12.60 -22.94
N LEU A 34 -2.25 -12.87 -22.55
CA LEU A 34 -2.68 -14.14 -21.95
C LEU A 34 -3.36 -15.10 -22.94
N GLY A 35 -3.49 -14.73 -24.22
CA GLY A 35 -4.28 -15.52 -25.19
C GLY A 35 -5.77 -15.63 -24.80
N MET A 36 -6.28 -14.64 -24.06
CA MET A 36 -7.65 -14.59 -23.56
C MET A 36 -8.49 -13.61 -24.39
N THR A 37 -9.81 -13.78 -24.36
CA THR A 37 -10.72 -12.74 -24.85
C THR A 37 -10.93 -11.67 -23.77
N HIS A 38 -11.28 -10.46 -24.18
CA HIS A 38 -11.65 -9.39 -23.25
C HIS A 38 -12.79 -9.80 -22.30
N ALA A 39 -13.78 -10.55 -22.81
CA ALA A 39 -14.88 -11.09 -22.00
C ALA A 39 -14.41 -12.11 -20.95
N ALA A 40 -13.34 -12.86 -21.21
CA ALA A 40 -12.80 -13.83 -20.25
C ALA A 40 -12.17 -13.14 -19.02
N LEU A 41 -11.65 -11.91 -19.16
CA LEU A 41 -11.18 -11.13 -18.00
C LEU A 41 -12.31 -10.82 -17.02
N TYR A 42 -13.50 -10.48 -17.54
CA TYR A 42 -14.66 -10.15 -16.71
C TYR A 42 -15.26 -11.34 -15.94
N LYS A 43 -14.92 -12.59 -16.32
CA LYS A 43 -15.23 -13.76 -15.50
C LYS A 43 -14.47 -13.78 -14.17
N HIS A 44 -13.34 -13.06 -14.09
CA HIS A 44 -12.49 -13.00 -12.89
C HIS A 44 -12.58 -11.66 -12.14
N PHE A 45 -13.03 -10.60 -12.83
CA PHE A 45 -13.17 -9.27 -12.26
C PHE A 45 -14.49 -8.65 -12.69
N ARG A 46 -15.30 -8.20 -11.73
CA ARG A 46 -16.62 -7.62 -12.01
C ARG A 46 -16.60 -6.40 -12.96
N ASN A 47 -15.51 -5.66 -12.97
CA ASN A 47 -15.32 -4.46 -13.81
C ASN A 47 -13.83 -4.07 -13.86
N LYS A 48 -13.51 -3.07 -14.69
CA LYS A 48 -12.16 -2.50 -14.83
C LYS A 48 -11.59 -2.02 -13.48
N GLN A 49 -12.42 -1.36 -12.66
CA GLN A 49 -12.04 -0.86 -11.34
C GLN A 49 -11.53 -1.99 -10.43
N ALA A 50 -12.28 -3.09 -10.33
CA ALA A 50 -11.93 -4.22 -9.47
C ALA A 50 -10.66 -4.96 -9.93
N LEU A 51 -10.34 -4.93 -11.23
CA LEU A 51 -9.09 -5.46 -11.75
C LEU A 51 -7.91 -4.60 -11.28
N TRP A 52 -7.98 -3.29 -11.49
CA TRP A 52 -6.88 -2.40 -11.14
C TRP A 52 -6.71 -2.23 -9.63
N GLU A 53 -7.79 -2.25 -8.85
CA GLU A 53 -7.71 -2.34 -7.38
C GLU A 53 -6.95 -3.60 -6.96
N ALA A 54 -7.19 -4.74 -7.61
CA ALA A 54 -6.49 -5.97 -7.28
C ALA A 54 -5.01 -5.96 -7.69
N VAL A 55 -4.69 -5.32 -8.82
CA VAL A 55 -3.31 -5.10 -9.26
C VAL A 55 -2.57 -4.19 -8.29
N ALA A 56 -3.15 -3.03 -7.97
CA ALA A 56 -2.58 -2.08 -7.03
C ALA A 56 -2.43 -2.71 -5.63
N THR A 57 -3.45 -3.40 -5.12
CA THR A 57 -3.42 -4.07 -3.81
C THR A 57 -2.28 -5.09 -3.72
N ARG A 58 -2.11 -5.94 -4.75
CA ARG A 58 -1.05 -6.95 -4.71
C ARG A 58 0.33 -6.32 -4.74
N TRP A 59 0.52 -5.29 -5.56
CA TRP A 59 1.78 -4.56 -5.60
C TRP A 59 2.04 -3.84 -4.27
N PHE A 60 1.04 -3.19 -3.68
CA PHE A 60 1.15 -2.50 -2.39
C PHE A 60 1.57 -3.48 -1.30
N GLN A 61 0.91 -4.63 -1.23
CA GLN A 61 1.27 -5.68 -0.28
C GLN A 61 2.75 -6.07 -0.42
N ARG A 62 3.20 -6.38 -1.64
CA ARG A 62 4.57 -6.85 -1.88
C ARG A 62 5.64 -5.79 -1.63
N GLU A 63 5.45 -4.59 -2.17
CA GLU A 63 6.51 -3.56 -2.17
C GLU A 63 6.52 -2.72 -0.91
N ILE A 64 5.41 -2.64 -0.19
CA ILE A 64 5.27 -1.81 1.01
C ILE A 64 5.18 -2.68 2.25
N LEU A 65 4.18 -3.55 2.37
CA LEU A 65 3.89 -4.26 3.62
C LEU A 65 4.80 -5.48 3.88
N ASP A 66 5.01 -6.32 2.87
CA ASP A 66 5.86 -7.52 2.97
C ASP A 66 7.35 -7.17 3.07
N ALA A 67 7.72 -5.96 2.64
CA ALA A 67 9.07 -5.42 2.73
C ALA A 67 9.38 -4.81 4.11
N LEU A 68 8.40 -4.71 5.01
CA LEU A 68 8.62 -4.15 6.34
C LEU A 68 9.42 -5.13 7.21
N PRO A 69 10.44 -4.64 7.91
CA PRO A 69 11.20 -5.45 8.86
C PRO A 69 10.32 -5.87 10.06
N ILE A 70 10.62 -7.05 10.59
CA ILE A 70 10.08 -7.54 11.85
C ILE A 70 11.10 -7.24 12.94
N TYR A 71 10.69 -6.51 13.97
CA TYR A 71 11.53 -6.17 15.11
C TYR A 71 11.21 -7.07 16.30
N THR A 72 12.23 -7.54 17.00
CA THR A 72 12.09 -8.47 18.15
C THR A 72 12.86 -8.03 19.38
N SER A 73 13.47 -6.84 19.35
CA SER A 73 14.29 -6.27 20.42
C SER A 73 13.84 -4.85 20.74
N GLY A 74 13.99 -4.45 22.00
CA GLY A 74 13.56 -3.13 22.49
C GLY A 74 12.12 -3.16 23.03
N SER A 75 11.70 -2.04 23.59
CA SER A 75 10.33 -1.82 24.05
C SER A 75 9.34 -1.82 22.87
N THR A 76 8.08 -2.06 23.16
CA THR A 76 7.01 -2.01 22.15
C THR A 76 6.95 -0.66 21.43
N HIS A 77 7.17 0.44 22.15
CA HIS A 77 7.15 1.79 21.56
C HIS A 77 8.32 1.99 20.58
N GLU A 78 9.53 1.54 20.93
CA GLU A 78 10.68 1.57 20.02
C GLU A 78 10.43 0.71 18.77
N GLN A 79 9.83 -0.47 18.93
CA GLN A 79 9.47 -1.33 17.80
C GLN A 79 8.42 -0.67 16.90
N LEU A 80 7.41 -0.02 17.48
CA LEU A 80 6.37 0.69 16.73
C LEU A 80 6.95 1.88 15.97
N HIS A 81 7.75 2.72 16.64
CA HIS A 81 8.44 3.86 16.02
C HIS A 81 9.22 3.40 14.79
N THR A 82 10.06 2.38 14.98
CA THR A 82 10.92 1.89 13.91
C THR A 82 10.09 1.30 12.76
N TRP A 83 9.00 0.59 13.07
CA TRP A 83 8.10 0.04 12.07
C TRP A 83 7.31 1.12 11.30
N LEU A 84 6.80 2.14 11.98
CA LEU A 84 6.13 3.29 11.35
C LEU A 84 7.09 4.05 10.44
N TRP A 85 8.33 4.26 10.89
CA TRP A 85 9.39 4.88 10.10
C TRP A 85 9.68 4.07 8.84
N ALA A 86 9.76 2.74 8.95
CA ALA A 86 9.93 1.86 7.81
C ALA A 86 8.74 1.93 6.83
N LEU A 87 7.50 1.96 7.35
CA LEU A 87 6.28 2.06 6.55
C LEU A 87 6.23 3.33 5.70
N VAL A 88 6.48 4.49 6.32
CA VAL A 88 6.45 5.77 5.60
C VAL A 88 7.60 5.88 4.59
N ASN A 89 8.78 5.35 4.91
CA ASN A 89 9.90 5.32 3.98
C ASN A 89 9.71 4.32 2.84
N ALA A 90 8.94 3.24 3.05
CA ALA A 90 8.53 2.37 1.95
C ALA A 90 7.63 3.13 0.95
N LYS A 91 6.62 3.89 1.44
CA LYS A 91 5.80 4.75 0.56
C LYS A 91 6.66 5.79 -0.18
N LYS A 92 7.54 6.52 0.52
CA LYS A 92 8.49 7.47 -0.10
C LYS A 92 9.38 6.82 -1.17
N ARG A 93 9.96 5.65 -0.90
CA ARG A 93 10.80 4.91 -1.86
C ARG A 93 10.03 4.50 -3.10
N THR A 94 8.78 4.05 -2.94
CA THR A 94 7.96 3.67 -4.10
C THR A 94 7.62 4.85 -5.01
N TYR A 95 7.41 6.04 -4.43
CA TYR A 95 7.23 7.27 -5.20
C TYR A 95 8.44 7.58 -6.08
N GLN A 96 9.66 7.39 -5.56
CA GLN A 96 10.90 7.66 -6.28
C GLN A 96 11.23 6.58 -7.32
N ASN A 97 11.06 5.31 -6.96
CA ASN A 97 11.63 4.20 -7.74
C ASN A 97 10.62 3.53 -8.70
N ASN A 98 9.31 3.73 -8.50
CA ASN A 98 8.26 3.07 -9.28
C ASN A 98 7.10 4.03 -9.62
N PRO A 99 7.35 5.16 -10.31
CA PRO A 99 6.36 6.23 -10.48
C PRO A 99 5.06 5.79 -11.16
N GLN A 100 5.12 4.81 -12.07
CA GLN A 100 3.94 4.27 -12.76
C GLN A 100 3.04 3.47 -11.82
N MET A 101 3.63 2.57 -11.02
CA MET A 101 2.87 1.80 -10.04
C MET A 101 2.40 2.67 -8.88
N PHE A 102 3.18 3.70 -8.52
CA PHE A 102 2.76 4.71 -7.56
C PHE A 102 1.52 5.49 -8.07
N ALA A 103 1.51 5.91 -9.33
CA ALA A 103 0.35 6.54 -9.96
C ALA A 103 -0.88 5.61 -10.01
N LEU A 104 -0.68 4.33 -10.34
CA LEU A 104 -1.76 3.33 -10.30
C LEU A 104 -2.35 3.19 -8.89
N ASN A 105 -1.50 3.08 -7.86
CA ASN A 105 -1.93 2.99 -6.47
C ASN A 105 -2.66 4.26 -6.03
N THR A 106 -2.17 5.43 -6.43
CA THR A 106 -2.85 6.71 -6.17
C THR A 106 -4.26 6.70 -6.74
N GLN A 107 -4.41 6.27 -8.00
CA GLN A 107 -5.70 6.26 -8.70
C GLN A 107 -6.69 5.26 -8.10
N TYR A 108 -6.25 4.04 -7.80
CA TYR A 108 -7.15 2.93 -7.48
C TYR A 108 -7.26 2.61 -5.98
N LEU A 109 -6.27 3.00 -5.16
CA LEU A 109 -6.28 2.81 -3.72
C LEU A 109 -6.40 4.14 -2.99
N ASP A 110 -5.40 5.03 -3.09
CA ASP A 110 -5.33 6.22 -2.23
C ASP A 110 -6.53 7.17 -2.45
N ASN A 111 -7.03 7.30 -3.69
CA ASN A 111 -8.23 8.10 -4.02
C ASN A 111 -9.58 7.37 -3.77
N ASN A 112 -9.55 6.13 -3.25
CA ASN A 112 -10.74 5.37 -2.90
C ASN A 112 -10.69 4.99 -1.41
N PRO A 113 -11.36 5.74 -0.51
CA PRO A 113 -11.27 5.52 0.93
C PRO A 113 -11.56 4.09 1.38
N ALA A 114 -12.52 3.42 0.76
CA ALA A 114 -12.86 2.03 1.10
C ALA A 114 -11.77 1.04 0.64
N ALA A 115 -11.12 1.30 -0.49
CA ALA A 115 -9.99 0.48 -0.96
C ALA A 115 -8.73 0.75 -0.13
N LEU A 116 -8.43 2.01 0.19
CA LEU A 116 -7.32 2.41 1.05
C LEU A 116 -7.43 1.78 2.44
N ARG A 117 -8.60 1.90 3.08
CA ARG A 117 -8.84 1.29 4.40
C ARG A 117 -8.68 -0.24 4.37
N ARG A 118 -9.08 -0.89 3.27
CA ARG A 118 -8.92 -2.34 3.10
C ARG A 118 -7.46 -2.76 2.91
N VAL A 119 -6.69 -2.04 2.08
CA VAL A 119 -5.29 -2.41 1.83
C VAL A 119 -4.40 -2.18 3.06
N LEU A 120 -4.79 -1.26 3.96
CA LEU A 120 -4.10 -1.02 5.23
C LEU A 120 -4.48 -1.98 6.36
N GLN A 121 -5.46 -2.89 6.18
CA GLN A 121 -5.83 -3.84 7.25
C GLN A 121 -4.66 -4.64 7.83
N PRO A 122 -3.71 -5.17 7.04
CA PRO A 122 -2.56 -5.88 7.61
C PRO A 122 -1.64 -4.96 8.43
N ALA A 123 -1.57 -3.67 8.07
CA ALA A 123 -0.83 -2.66 8.83
C ALA A 123 -1.52 -2.38 10.17
N TYR A 124 -2.85 -2.23 10.18
CA TYR A 124 -3.63 -2.08 11.42
C TYR A 124 -3.50 -3.31 12.33
N GLN A 125 -3.56 -4.50 11.75
CA GLN A 125 -3.39 -5.74 12.49
C GLN A 125 -1.99 -5.83 13.14
N ASN A 126 -0.94 -5.38 12.45
CA ASN A 126 0.41 -5.36 13.01
C ASN A 126 0.48 -4.43 14.24
N VAL A 127 -0.01 -3.21 14.12
CA VAL A 127 -0.03 -2.24 15.23
C VAL A 127 -0.88 -2.75 16.41
N ASP A 128 -2.05 -3.34 16.13
CA ASP A 128 -2.92 -3.91 17.18
C ASP A 128 -2.24 -5.05 17.96
N ILE A 129 -1.53 -5.95 17.25
CA ILE A 129 -0.76 -7.03 17.87
C ILE A 129 0.40 -6.46 18.69
N LEU A 130 1.14 -5.51 18.12
CA LEU A 130 2.33 -4.95 18.74
C LEU A 130 1.99 -4.24 20.05
N LEU A 131 0.94 -3.41 20.06
CA LEU A 131 0.47 -2.66 21.21
C LEU A 131 -0.50 -3.44 22.11
N ALA A 132 -0.79 -4.71 21.78
CA ALA A 132 -1.71 -5.57 22.50
C ALA A 132 -3.10 -4.92 22.74
N TYR A 133 -3.61 -4.20 21.73
CA TYR A 133 -4.89 -3.51 21.82
C TYR A 133 -6.08 -4.47 21.80
N HIS A 134 -6.07 -5.49 20.93
CA HIS A 134 -7.15 -6.47 20.78
C HIS A 134 -8.49 -5.83 20.35
N ASP A 135 -8.44 -4.77 19.55
CA ASP A 135 -9.64 -4.11 19.04
C ASP A 135 -10.28 -4.97 17.93
N ALA A 136 -11.59 -5.22 18.03
CA ALA A 136 -12.31 -6.05 17.06
C ALA A 136 -12.26 -5.49 15.62
N HIS A 137 -12.13 -4.16 15.49
CA HIS A 137 -12.05 -3.47 14.21
C HIS A 137 -10.82 -2.58 14.08
N TYR A 138 -9.80 -2.78 14.92
CA TYR A 138 -8.53 -2.08 14.90
C TYR A 138 -8.62 -0.55 15.05
N GLU A 139 -9.62 -0.04 15.77
CA GLU A 139 -9.92 1.39 15.87
C GLU A 139 -8.73 2.21 16.38
N ARG A 140 -8.04 1.74 17.43
CA ARG A 140 -6.84 2.43 17.94
C ARG A 140 -5.67 2.33 16.97
N ALA A 141 -5.43 1.16 16.38
CA ALA A 141 -4.37 0.98 15.39
C ALA A 141 -4.58 1.86 14.15
N GLU A 142 -5.83 2.01 13.69
CA GLU A 142 -6.19 2.93 12.61
C GLU A 142 -5.91 4.38 13.01
N ALA A 143 -6.22 4.80 14.23
CA ALA A 143 -5.90 6.14 14.73
C ALA A 143 -4.39 6.41 14.78
N VAL A 144 -3.58 5.44 15.23
CA VAL A 144 -2.11 5.53 15.23
C VAL A 144 -1.58 5.74 13.81
N ILE A 145 -2.01 4.93 12.85
CA ILE A 145 -1.57 5.07 11.46
C ILE A 145 -2.07 6.39 10.84
N ALA A 146 -3.29 6.83 11.16
CA ALA A 146 -3.85 8.08 10.68
C ALA A 146 -3.06 9.31 11.13
N ALA A 147 -2.43 9.28 12.32
CA ALA A 147 -1.55 10.35 12.77
C ALA A 147 -0.36 10.61 11.81
N PHE A 148 0.07 9.59 11.06
CA PHE A 148 1.14 9.69 10.06
C PHE A 148 0.64 9.82 8.62
N ALA A 149 -0.65 10.14 8.40
CA ALA A 149 -1.23 10.23 7.07
C ALA A 149 -0.46 11.18 6.13
N ILE A 150 0.12 12.27 6.65
CA ILE A 150 0.92 13.22 5.85
C ILE A 150 2.16 12.59 5.21
N PHE A 151 2.66 11.48 5.77
CA PHE A 151 3.82 10.74 5.26
C PHE A 151 3.44 9.59 4.32
N MET A 152 2.15 9.34 4.12
CA MET A 152 1.65 8.21 3.32
C MET A 152 0.74 8.62 2.17
N LEU A 153 -0.05 9.70 2.33
CA LEU A 153 -1.01 10.13 1.33
C LEU A 153 -0.32 10.87 0.17
N PRO A 154 -0.59 10.50 -1.09
CA PRO A 154 0.11 11.04 -2.25
C PRO A 154 -0.08 12.55 -2.46
N THR A 155 -1.10 13.17 -1.85
CA THR A 155 -1.28 14.64 -1.83
C THR A 155 -0.06 15.36 -1.23
N PHE A 156 0.67 14.72 -0.31
CA PHE A 156 1.85 15.29 0.36
C PHE A 156 3.18 14.81 -0.22
N LYS A 157 3.16 14.05 -1.33
CA LYS A 157 4.35 13.34 -1.87
C LYS A 157 5.57 14.21 -2.15
N GLU A 158 5.35 15.46 -2.56
CA GLU A 158 6.42 16.42 -2.83
C GLU A 158 7.15 16.78 -1.55
N THR A 159 6.41 16.96 -0.45
CA THR A 159 6.99 17.25 0.87
C THR A 159 7.78 16.07 1.44
N TRP A 160 7.64 14.86 0.91
CA TRP A 160 8.42 13.71 1.40
C TRP A 160 9.90 13.84 1.07
N LEU A 161 10.26 14.73 0.15
CA LEU A 161 11.63 14.95 -0.28
C LEU A 161 12.29 16.16 0.42
N ASP A 162 11.54 16.90 1.24
CA ASP A 162 12.06 18.04 1.98
C ASP A 162 13.10 17.58 3.02
N ASP A 163 14.07 18.44 3.30
CA ASP A 163 15.17 18.17 4.25
C ASP A 163 14.64 17.93 5.68
N ASP A 164 13.47 18.46 6.01
CA ASP A 164 12.83 18.35 7.33
C ASP A 164 11.95 17.09 7.50
N TYR A 165 11.91 16.20 6.51
CA TYR A 165 11.02 15.03 6.48
C TYR A 165 11.12 14.17 7.74
N GLN A 166 12.36 13.87 8.17
CA GLN A 166 12.59 13.08 9.38
C GLN A 166 12.17 13.85 10.63
N ASP A 167 12.53 15.14 10.73
CA ASP A 167 12.18 15.94 11.90
C ASP A 167 10.66 16.09 12.06
N ARG A 168 9.90 16.19 10.97
CA ARG A 168 8.43 16.16 11.02
C ARG A 168 7.90 14.83 11.55
N PHE A 169 8.48 13.71 11.13
CA PHE A 169 8.11 12.39 11.62
C PHE A 169 8.36 12.28 13.13
N GLU A 170 9.57 12.66 13.59
CA GLU A 170 9.94 12.61 15.01
C GLU A 170 9.06 13.53 15.87
N ARG A 171 8.74 14.74 15.40
CA ARG A 171 7.78 15.61 16.10
C ARG A 171 6.39 15.00 16.21
N THR A 172 5.94 14.31 15.17
CA THR A 172 4.63 13.61 15.17
C THR A 172 4.66 12.47 16.18
N TRP A 173 5.72 11.66 16.17
CA TRP A 173 5.94 10.58 17.13
C TRP A 173 5.93 11.08 18.58
N GLN A 174 6.72 12.11 18.91
CA GLN A 174 6.83 12.66 20.26
C GLN A 174 5.48 13.15 20.82
N LEU A 175 4.56 13.59 19.95
CA LEU A 175 3.22 14.01 20.36
C LEU A 175 2.28 12.83 20.64
N ILE A 176 2.42 11.72 19.91
CA ILE A 176 1.51 10.58 20.04
C ILE A 176 1.99 9.54 21.06
N GLU A 177 3.31 9.34 21.19
CA GLU A 177 3.93 8.28 22.01
C GLU A 177 3.41 8.25 23.45
N PRO A 178 3.22 9.38 24.15
CA PRO A 178 2.72 9.36 25.52
C PRO A 178 1.27 8.86 25.67
N GLY A 179 0.52 8.79 24.56
CA GLY A 179 -0.87 8.34 24.53
C GLY A 179 -1.08 6.93 23.99
N LEU A 180 -0.01 6.20 23.68
CA LEU A 180 -0.04 4.83 23.14
C LEU A 180 -0.25 3.76 24.21
#